data_AF-A0A1X9MHY2-F1
#
_entry.id   AF-A0A1X9MHY2-F1
#
_cell.length_a   1.000
_cell.length_b   1.000
_cell.length_c   1.000
_cell.angle_alpha   90.00
_cell.angle_beta   90.00
_cell.angle_gamma   90.00
#
_symmetry.space_group_name_H-M   'P 1'
#
loop_
_entity.id
_entity.type
_entity.pdbx_description
1 polymer ?
#
loop_
_entity_poly.entity_id
_entity_poly.type
_entity_poly.pdbx_seq_one_letter_code
_entity_poly.pdbx_strand_id
1 'polypeptide(L)' 'MYFEHLLDIVLGERKILDIIDCSICGFEEIYYQHPITHIQVGRACSHCNFVQKFDFDHEVKSE' A
#
# COMPACT_ATOMS: atom_id res chain seq x y z
N MET A 1 -0.35 -13.16 -11.45
CA MET A 1 0.72 -12.39 -12.11
C MET A 1 0.32 -10.98 -12.55
N TYR A 2 -0.97 -10.60 -12.70
CA TYR A 2 -1.32 -9.21 -13.01
C TYR A 2 -1.28 -8.26 -11.80
N PHE A 3 -1.67 -8.76 -10.62
CA PHE A 3 -1.79 -7.94 -9.41
C PHE A 3 -0.44 -7.42 -8.92
N GLU A 4 0.62 -8.24 -8.90
CA GLU A 4 1.96 -7.80 -8.50
C GLU A 4 2.50 -6.67 -9.38
N HIS A 5 2.27 -6.72 -10.69
CA HIS A 5 2.65 -5.61 -11.57
C HIS A 5 1.88 -4.32 -11.27
N LEU A 6 0.59 -4.42 -10.93
CA LEU A 6 -0.18 -3.26 -10.46
C LEU A 6 0.42 -2.68 -9.18
N LEU A 7 0.82 -3.54 -8.24
CA LEU A 7 1.48 -3.09 -7.01
C LEU A 7 2.84 -2.45 -7.28
N ASP A 8 3.64 -2.98 -8.21
CA ASP A 8 4.93 -2.39 -8.59
C ASP A 8 4.75 -0.99 -9.19
N ILE A 9 3.74 -0.81 -10.04
CA ILE A 9 3.44 0.48 -10.69
C ILE A 9 2.90 1.50 -9.68
N VAL A 10 2.04 1.09 -8.74
CA VAL A 10 1.34 2.00 -7.83
C VAL A 10 2.13 2.27 -6.55
N LEU A 11 2.73 1.25 -5.94
CA LEU A 11 3.38 1.32 -4.63
C LEU A 11 4.91 1.29 -4.71
N GLY A 12 5.49 0.76 -5.80
CA GLY A 12 6.94 0.60 -5.94
C GLY A 12 7.53 -0.41 -4.95
N GLU A 13 8.75 -0.13 -4.47
CA GLU A 13 9.46 -0.95 -3.49
C GLU A 13 8.68 -1.03 -2.16
N ARG A 14 8.39 -2.25 -1.73
CA ARG A 14 7.51 -2.51 -0.59
C ARG A 14 7.92 -3.77 0.16
N LYS A 15 7.62 -3.79 1.46
CA LYS A 15 7.57 -4.98 2.30
C LYS A 15 6.24 -5.00 3.05
N ILE A 16 5.78 -6.20 3.42
CA ILE A 16 4.56 -6.38 4.21
C ILE A 16 4.77 -5.73 5.58
N LEU A 17 3.82 -4.91 5.99
CA LEU A 17 3.74 -4.30 7.31
C LEU A 17 2.73 -5.05 8.18
N ASP A 18 1.51 -5.24 7.66
CA ASP A 18 0.41 -5.89 8.39
C ASP A 18 -0.61 -6.51 7.42
N ILE A 19 -1.47 -7.39 7.93
CA ILE A 19 -2.56 -8.02 7.18
C ILE A 19 -3.85 -7.92 8.00
N ILE A 20 -4.88 -7.30 7.43
CA ILE A 20 -6.19 -7.10 8.08
C ILE A 20 -7.33 -7.47 7.12
N ASP A 21 -8.57 -7.35 7.59
CA ASP A 21 -9.75 -7.52 6.73
C ASP A 21 -9.98 -6.29 5.85
N CYS A 22 -10.09 -6.50 4.55
CA CYS A 22 -10.37 -5.50 3.55
C CYS A 22 -11.74 -4.86 3.81
N SER A 23 -11.77 -3.54 3.95
CA SER A 23 -13.02 -2.81 4.19
C SER A 23 -14.01 -2.83 3.02
N ILE A 24 -13.61 -3.34 1.85
CA ILE A 24 -14.44 -3.42 0.64
C ILE A 24 -15.08 -4.80 0.49
N CYS A 25 -14.30 -5.88 0.67
CA CYS A 25 -14.75 -7.23 0.37
C CYS A 25 -14.67 -8.22 1.55
N GLY A 26 -14.07 -7.83 2.69
CA GLY A 26 -13.95 -8.67 3.87
C GLY A 26 -12.89 -9.79 3.80
N PHE A 27 -12.16 -9.90 2.69
CA PHE A 27 -11.00 -10.79 2.55
C PHE A 27 -9.70 -10.08 2.99
N GLU A 28 -8.54 -10.72 2.83
CA GLU A 28 -7.25 -10.16 3.26
C GLU A 28 -6.86 -8.87 2.49
N GLU A 29 -6.53 -7.84 3.26
CA GLU A 29 -5.92 -6.58 2.82
C GLU A 29 -4.54 -6.44 3.46
N ILE A 30 -3.53 -6.24 2.62
CA ILE A 30 -2.14 -6.15 3.04
C ILE A 30 -1.74 -4.68 3.07
N TYR A 31 -1.17 -4.27 4.19
CA TYR A 31 -0.55 -2.97 4.37
C TYR A 31 0.95 -3.07 4.07
N TYR A 32 1.47 -2.09 3.34
CA TYR A 32 2.84 -2.07 2.86
C TYR A 32 3.60 -0.87 3.38
N GLN A 33 4.90 -1.07 3.62
CA GLN A 33 5.86 -0.02 3.93
C GLN A 33 7.09 -0.12 3.04
N HIS A 34 7.78 1.00 2.84
CA HIS A 34 9.05 1.02 2.12
C HIS A 34 10.11 0.22 2.90
N PRO A 35 10.91 -0.63 2.25
CA PRO A 35 11.85 -1.52 2.95
C PRO A 35 12.93 -0.76 3.74
N ILE A 36 13.42 0.36 3.18
CA ILE A 36 14.49 1.20 3.75
C ILE A 36 13.97 2.29 4.70
N THR A 37 13.01 3.13 4.28
CA THR A 37 12.54 4.26 5.10
C THR A 37 11.52 3.85 6.17
N HIS A 38 10.95 2.63 6.09
CA HIS A 38 9.87 2.15 6.95
C HIS A 38 8.60 3.03 6.93
N ILE A 39 8.48 3.93 5.96
CA ILE A 39 7.28 4.74 5.76
C ILE A 39 6.23 3.84 5.10
N GLN A 40 5.00 3.91 5.59
CA GLN A 40 3.86 3.21 5.01
C GLN A 40 3.61 3.76 3.59
N VAL A 41 3.58 2.90 2.57
CA VAL A 41 3.47 3.32 1.16
C VAL A 41 2.07 3.09 0.59
N GLY A 42 1.29 2.18 1.18
CA GLY A 42 -0.04 1.88 0.69
C GLY A 42 -0.62 0.62 1.29
N ARG A 43 -1.77 0.21 0.74
CA ARG A 43 -2.45 -1.04 1.04
C ARG A 43 -3.06 -1.64 -0.22
N ALA A 44 -3.26 -2.95 -0.22
CA ALA A 44 -3.90 -3.61 -1.34
C ALA A 44 -4.62 -4.91 -0.95
N CYS A 45 -5.68 -5.23 -1.68
CA CYS A 45 -6.41 -6.50 -1.56
C CYS A 45 -6.42 -7.22 -2.91
N SER A 46 -5.84 -8.42 -2.95
CA SER A 46 -5.74 -9.24 -4.16
C SER A 46 -7.08 -9.86 -4.59
N HIS A 47 -8.06 -9.93 -3.69
CA HIS A 47 -9.38 -10.50 -3.97
C HIS A 47 -10.27 -9.55 -4.77
N CYS A 48 -10.36 -8.27 -4.35
CA CYS A 48 -11.16 -7.26 -5.06
C CYS A 48 -10.32 -6.38 -6.01
N ASN A 49 -9.01 -6.62 -6.11
CA ASN A 49 -8.04 -5.81 -6.87
C ASN A 49 -7.95 -4.34 -6.44
N PHE A 50 -8.35 -4.04 -5.21
CA PHE A 50 -8.20 -2.69 -4.65
C PHE A 50 -6.73 -2.41 -4.33
N VAL A 51 -6.23 -1.25 -4.75
CA VAL A 51 -4.89 -0.75 -4.42
C VAL A 51 -5.01 0.72 -4.07
N GLN A 52 -4.42 1.13 -2.96
CA GLN A 52 -4.36 2.52 -2.52
C GLN A 52 -2.93 2.86 -2.12
N LYS A 53 -2.35 3.87 -2.77
CA LYS A 53 -1.11 4.49 -2.36
C LYS A 53 -1.39 5.53 -1.26
N PHE A 54 -0.50 5.64 -0.29
CA PHE A 54 -0.50 6.74 0.66
C PHE A 54 0.57 7.75 0.24
N ASP A 55 0.14 8.92 -0.20
CA ASP A 55 1.03 10.05 -0.40
C ASP A 55 1.09 10.83 0.92
N PHE A 56 2.16 10.59 1.68
CA PHE A 56 2.55 11.50 2.74
C PHE A 56 3.35 12.60 2.07
N ASP A 57 2.65 13.53 1.40
CA ASP A 57 3.29 14.79 1.04
C ASP A 57 3.83 15.39 2.33
N HIS A 58 5.15 15.56 2.39
CA HIS A 58 5.77 16.46 3.33
C HIS A 58 5.23 17.85 3.00
N GLU A 59 4.05 18.21 3.51
CA GLU A 59 3.68 19.60 3.74
C GLU A 59 4.67 20.13 4.79
N VAL A 60 5.88 20.47 4.36
CA VAL A 60 6.68 21.47 5.04
C VAL A 60 5.91 22.77 4.86
N LYS A 61 4.95 23.02 5.77
CA LYS A 61 4.46 24.37 6.02
C LYS A 61 5.63 25.13 6.63
N SER A 62 6.43 25.75 5.79
CA SER A 62 7.25 26.89 6.18
C SER A 62 6.30 28.06 6.44
N GLU A 63 5.99 28.29 7.71
CA GLU A 63 5.47 29.57 8.25
C GLU A 63 6.57 30.24 9.08
#